data_AF-A0A699UG69-F1
#
_entry.id   AF-A0A699UG69-F1
#
_cell.length_a   1.000
_cell.length_b   1.000
_cell.length_c   1.000
_cell.angle_alpha   90.00
_cell.angle_beta   90.00
_cell.angle_gamma   90.00
#
_symmetry.space_group_name_H-M   'P 1'
#
loop_
_entity.id
_entity.type
_entity.pdbx_description
1 polymer ?
#
loop_
_entity_poly.entity_id
_entity_poly.type
_entity_poly.pdbx_seq_one_letter_code
_entity_poly.pdbx_strand_id
1 'polypeptide(L)' 'LESIENGSLVYPTIEENGQIRNKRYIELTEQEQLQDDYDVQATNIVLQGLPLDVYSLVNHCQSAKDIWESQVTHARY' A
#
# COMPACT_ATOMS: atom_id res chain seq x y z
N LEU A 1 -7.10 -8.51 14.29
CA LEU A 1 -6.35 -7.52 13.51
C LEU A 1 -7.08 -7.44 12.19
N GLU A 2 -8.00 -6.48 12.08
CA GLU A 2 -8.76 -6.24 10.86
C GLU A 2 -7.76 -5.89 9.75
N SER A 3 -7.89 -6.53 8.59
CA SER A 3 -6.99 -6.36 7.46
C SER A 3 -6.89 -4.87 7.11
N ILE A 4 -5.68 -4.34 7.27
CA ILE A 4 -5.36 -2.98 6.86
C ILE A 4 -5.45 -2.96 5.35
N GLU A 5 -6.33 -2.12 4.82
CA GLU A 5 -6.41 -1.76 3.41
C GLU A 5 -5.11 -1.00 3.09
N ASN A 6 -4.03 -1.75 2.82
CA ASN A 6 -2.75 -1.23 2.37
C ASN A 6 -3.03 -0.32 1.17
N GLY A 7 -2.48 0.90 1.20
CA GLY A 7 -2.57 1.86 0.10
C GLY A 7 -2.33 1.13 -1.21
N SER A 8 -3.36 1.08 -2.04
CA SER A 8 -3.56 0.08 -3.08
C SER A 8 -2.28 -0.16 -3.90
N LEU A 9 -1.60 -1.27 -3.62
CA LEU A 9 -0.59 -1.83 -4.51
C LEU A 9 -1.34 -2.22 -5.78
N VAL A 10 -1.27 -1.35 -6.79
CA VAL A 10 -1.95 -1.60 -8.06
C VAL A 10 -1.19 -2.72 -8.75
N TYR A 11 -1.66 -3.95 -8.58
CA TYR A 11 -1.14 -5.08 -9.32
C TYR A 11 -1.33 -4.86 -10.82
N PRO A 12 -0.40 -5.39 -11.65
CA PRO A 12 -0.55 -5.34 -13.09
C PRO A 12 -1.88 -5.97 -13.51
N THR A 13 -2.46 -5.49 -14.60
CA THR A 13 -3.69 -6.04 -15.13
C THR A 13 -3.42 -7.09 -16.21
N ILE A 14 -4.32 -8.06 -16.32
CA ILE A 14 -4.39 -9.03 -17.40
C ILE A 14 -5.80 -9.08 -17.98
N GLU A 15 -5.89 -9.41 -19.26
CA GLU A 15 -7.17 -9.68 -19.90
C GLU A 15 -7.48 -11.18 -19.77
N GLU A 16 -8.56 -11.50 -19.07
CA GLU A 16 -9.08 -12.85 -18.93
C GLU A 16 -10.52 -12.86 -19.45
N ASN A 17 -10.78 -13.65 -20.49
CA ASN A 17 -12.10 -13.77 -21.11
C ASN A 17 -12.73 -12.44 -21.56
N GLY A 18 -11.92 -11.50 -22.05
CA GLY A 18 -12.38 -10.17 -22.48
C GLY A 18 -12.62 -9.18 -21.33
N GLN A 19 -12.33 -9.57 -20.08
CA GLN A 19 -12.39 -8.70 -18.93
C GLN A 19 -10.97 -8.37 -18.44
N ILE A 20 -10.70 -7.08 -18.19
CA ILE A 20 -9.46 -6.64 -17.57
C ILE A 20 -9.61 -6.77 -16.06
N ARG A 21 -8.70 -7.50 -15.43
CA ARG A 21 -8.60 -7.61 -13.96
C ARG A 21 -7.16 -7.51 -13.49
N ASN A 22 -6.96 -7.19 -12.22
CA ASN A 22 -5.64 -7.29 -11.60
C ASN A 22 -5.17 -8.76 -11.54
N LYS A 23 -3.87 -8.96 -11.69
CA LYS A 23 -3.20 -10.23 -11.39
C LYS A 23 -3.39 -10.60 -9.93
N ARG A 24 -3.44 -11.89 -9.65
CA ARG A 24 -3.27 -12.45 -8.30
C ARG A 24 -1.77 -12.53 -8.00
N TYR A 25 -1.40 -12.59 -6.71
CA TYR A 25 0.01 -12.73 -6.29
C TYR A 25 0.73 -13.89 -7.01
N ILE A 26 0.07 -15.04 -7.15
CA ILE A 26 0.63 -16.22 -7.85
C ILE A 26 0.84 -16.02 -9.36
N GLU A 27 0.23 -14.99 -9.95
CA GLU A 27 0.34 -14.63 -11.37
C GLU A 27 1.40 -13.53 -11.58
N LEU A 28 1.99 -13.01 -10.50
CA LEU A 28 3.09 -12.06 -10.53
C LEU A 28 4.39 -12.75 -10.90
N THR A 29 5.28 -12.01 -11.56
CA THR A 29 6.67 -12.42 -11.76
C THR A 29 7.42 -12.47 -10.42
N GLU A 30 8.55 -13.18 -10.37
CA GLU A 30 9.39 -13.23 -9.15
C GLU A 30 9.82 -11.83 -8.68
N GLN A 31 10.09 -10.92 -9.62
CA GLN A 31 10.47 -9.55 -9.31
C GLN A 31 9.29 -8.74 -8.71
N GLU A 32 8.08 -8.91 -9.25
CA GLU A 32 6.87 -8.26 -8.73
C GLU A 32 6.49 -8.79 -7.34
N GLN A 33 6.61 -10.11 -7.11
CA GLN A 33 6.40 -10.71 -5.78
C GLN A 33 7.43 -10.21 -4.78
N LEU A 34 8.71 -10.15 -5.17
CA LEU A 34 9.77 -9.63 -4.32
C LEU A 34 9.53 -8.18 -3.92
N GLN A 35 9.05 -7.36 -4.86
CA GLN A 35 8.70 -5.96 -4.57
C GLN A 35 7.50 -5.86 -3.61
N ASP A 36 6.44 -6.66 -3.83
CA ASP A 36 5.28 -6.73 -2.94
C ASP A 36 5.69 -7.12 -1.52
N ASP A 37 6.53 -8.14 -1.38
CA ASP A 37 7.03 -8.59 -0.08
C ASP A 37 7.81 -7.48 0.65
N TYR A 38 8.64 -6.71 -0.07
CA TYR A 38 9.36 -5.57 0.49
C TYR A 38 8.43 -4.41 0.87
N ASP A 39 7.43 -4.11 0.04
CA ASP A 39 6.47 -3.04 0.31
C ASP A 39 5.61 -3.39 1.54
N VAL A 40 5.14 -4.63 1.65
CA VAL A 40 4.44 -5.16 2.83
C VAL A 40 5.34 -5.07 4.08
N GLN A 41 6.62 -5.43 3.95
CA GLN A 41 7.57 -5.32 5.05
C GLN A 41 7.79 -3.86 5.48
N ALA A 42 7.95 -2.95 4.53
CA ALA A 42 8.12 -1.52 4.78
C ALA A 42 6.89 -0.93 5.48
N THR A 43 5.69 -1.25 5.00
CA THR A 43 4.43 -0.85 5.65
C THR A 43 4.36 -1.39 7.07
N ASN A 44 4.66 -2.68 7.28
CA ASN A 44 4.65 -3.26 8.62
C ASN A 44 5.64 -2.58 9.57
N ILE A 45 6.83 -2.22 9.12
CA ILE A 45 7.83 -1.48 9.92
C ILE A 45 7.30 -0.09 10.27
N VAL A 46 6.74 0.64 9.31
CA VAL A 46 6.13 1.96 9.55
C VAL A 46 4.99 1.84 10.55
N LEU A 47 4.11 0.86 10.40
CA LEU A 47 3.00 0.62 11.31
C LEU A 47 3.45 0.23 12.72
N GLN A 48 4.50 -0.58 12.86
CA GLN A 48 5.06 -0.94 14.17
C GLN A 48 5.76 0.23 14.86
N GLY A 49 6.34 1.15 14.08
CA GLY A 49 6.93 2.38 14.60
C GLY A 49 5.90 3.46 14.94
N LEU A 50 4.67 3.35 14.43
CA LEU A 50 3.60 4.30 14.68
C LEU A 50 2.73 3.86 15.86
N PRO A 51 2.49 4.76 16.83
CA PRO A 51 1.41 4.58 17.80
C PRO A 51 0.06 4.33 17.10
N LEU A 52 -0.73 3.38 17.61
CA LEU A 52 -2.01 2.96 17.02
C LEU A 52 -3.02 4.11 16.88
N ASP A 53 -2.99 5.07 17.81
CA ASP A 53 -3.80 6.28 17.81
C ASP A 53 -3.41 7.24 16.69
N VAL A 54 -2.11 7.42 16.43
CA VAL A 54 -1.59 8.20 15.29
C VAL A 54 -1.98 7.56 13.96
N TYR A 55 -1.81 6.24 13.83
CA TYR A 55 -2.22 5.50 12.65
C TYR A 55 -3.73 5.60 12.39
N SER A 56 -4.54 5.39 13.44
CA SER A 56 -6.00 5.53 13.37
C SER A 56 -6.42 6.95 12.97
N LEU A 57 -5.75 7.97 13.49
CA LEU A 57 -6.00 9.36 13.15
C LEU A 57 -5.70 9.64 11.66
N VAL A 58 -4.55 9.18 11.16
CA VAL A 58 -4.18 9.32 9.75
C VAL A 58 -5.17 8.59 8.85
N ASN A 59 -5.65 7.40 9.22
CA ASN A 59 -6.57 6.64 8.38
C ASN A 59 -8.01 7.16 8.34
N HIS A 60 -8.50 7.75 9.42
CA HIS A 60 -9.89 8.20 9.51
C HIS A 60 -10.07 9.71 9.30
N CYS A 61 -8.99 10.49 9.29
CA CYS A 61 -9.05 11.93 9.06
C CYS A 61 -8.49 12.31 7.69
N GLN A 62 -9.33 12.80 6.78
CA GLN A 62 -8.92 13.22 5.44
C GLN A 62 -7.80 14.28 5.50
N SER A 63 -7.91 15.27 6.39
CA SER A 63 -6.88 16.29 6.56
C SER A 63 -5.54 15.71 7.04
N ALA A 64 -5.57 14.65 7.87
CA ALA A 64 -4.35 13.97 8.28
C ALA A 64 -3.70 13.18 7.13
N LYS A 65 -4.51 12.55 6.26
CA LYS A 65 -4.03 11.94 5.00
C LYS A 65 -3.38 12.98 4.09
N ASP A 66 -4.06 14.10 3.87
CA ASP A 66 -3.57 15.15 2.97
C ASP A 66 -2.22 15.73 3.44
N ILE A 67 -2.05 15.91 4.77
CA ILE A 67 -0.78 16.35 5.37
C ILE A 67 0.31 15.29 5.19
N TRP A 68 0.00 14.02 5.41
CA TRP A 68 0.95 12.91 5.25
C TRP A 68 1.45 12.82 3.79
N GLU A 69 0.53 12.81 2.83
CA GLU A 69 0.86 12.74 1.40
C GLU A 69 1.68 13.94 0.92
N SER A 70 1.39 15.15 1.44
CA SER A 70 2.14 16.37 1.13
C SER A 70 3.58 16.33 1.66
N GLN A 71 3.82 15.77 2.85
CA GLN A 71 5.16 15.61 3.42
C GLN A 71 5.98 14.59 2.64
N VAL A 72 5.36 13.47 2.23
CA VAL A 72 6.00 12.41 1.44
C VAL A 72 6.41 12.90 0.05
N THR A 73 5.62 13.79 -0.58
CA THR A 73 5.96 14.35 -1.90
C THR A 73 7.10 15.38 -1.84
N HIS A 74 7.20 16.18 -0.77
CA HIS A 74 8.29 17.14 -0.60
C HIS A 74 9.65 16.50 -0.25
N ALA A 75 9.67 15.31 0.36
CA ALA A 75 10.91 14.59 0.68
C ALA A 75 11.54 13.86 -0.53
N ARG A 76 10.86 13.82 -1.68
CA ARG A 76 11.32 13.16 -2.92
C ARG A 76 12.02 14.09 -3.92
N TYR A 77 12.21 15.37 -3.58
CA TYR A 77 12.93 16.35 -4.41
C TYR A 77 14.17 16.90 -3.70
#